data_AF-A0AAW3U8N7-F1
#
_entry.id   AF-A0AAW3U8N7-F1
#
_cell.length_a   1.000
_cell.length_b   1.000
_cell.length_c   1.000
_cell.angle_alpha   90.00
_cell.angle_beta   90.00
_cell.angle_gamma   90.00
#
_symmetry.space_group_name_H-M   'P 1'
#
loop_
_entity.id
_entity.type
_entity.pdbx_description
1 polymer ?
#
loop_
_entity_poly.entity_id
_entity_poly.type
_entity_poly.pdbx_seq_one_letter_code
_entity_poly.pdbx_strand_id
1 'polypeptide(L)'
;MLRSVPLLVASLWPALGAAQASPASATAAATEEAAPAVTPGTGDVWVDQHLADMGSYAQRYPASFIDEVARYTGTPRAYVQALLQVHGWHAGDIYFACFWAQTVQLSCRDTVRAYSRDHRDGWEGVVTRLSVAPDNLHMRALRHAIVASYDRWERPITLDALLRRQLGDHAQRLEAARQASEAAEAAVQAGL
;
A
#
# COMPACT_ATOMS: atom_id res chain seq x y z
N MET A 1 62.36 -43.35 -24.00
CA MET A 1 63.06 -43.75 -22.76
C MET A 1 63.88 -42.56 -22.29
N LEU A 2 63.85 -42.26 -20.98
CA LEU A 2 64.64 -41.26 -20.23
C LEU A 2 64.28 -39.78 -20.47
N ARG A 3 63.55 -39.17 -19.54
CA ARG A 3 64.06 -38.40 -18.36
C ARG A 3 64.81 -37.14 -18.79
N SER A 4 64.27 -35.97 -18.46
CA SER A 4 64.96 -34.90 -17.71
C SER A 4 64.12 -33.62 -17.68
N VAL A 5 63.71 -33.22 -16.48
CA VAL A 5 63.49 -31.83 -16.05
C VAL A 5 64.87 -31.30 -15.69
N PRO A 6 65.33 -30.11 -16.14
CA PRO A 6 65.27 -28.95 -15.24
C PRO A 6 65.27 -27.55 -15.92
N LEU A 7 65.30 -26.55 -15.04
CA LEU A 7 65.80 -25.17 -15.20
C LEU A 7 64.77 -24.09 -15.57
N LEU A 8 64.16 -23.58 -14.50
CA LEU A 8 64.05 -22.15 -14.17
C LEU A 8 64.98 -21.26 -15.00
N VAL A 9 64.38 -20.41 -15.83
CA VAL A 9 64.97 -19.12 -16.22
C VAL A 9 64.00 -18.04 -15.77
N ALA A 10 64.38 -17.37 -14.69
CA ALA A 10 63.77 -16.15 -14.22
C ALA A 10 64.00 -15.05 -15.27
N SER A 11 62.92 -14.60 -15.91
CA SER A 11 62.93 -13.35 -16.68
C SER A 11 62.09 -12.34 -15.92
N LEU A 12 62.78 -11.44 -15.23
CA LEU A 12 62.20 -10.23 -14.67
C LEU A 12 61.70 -9.35 -15.81
N TRP A 13 60.38 -9.26 -15.98
CA TRP A 13 59.77 -8.22 -16.80
C TRP A 13 59.53 -6.97 -15.94
N PRO A 14 60.08 -5.80 -16.32
CA PRO A 14 59.76 -4.56 -15.66
C PRO A 14 58.32 -4.15 -16.00
N ALA A 15 57.62 -3.68 -14.97
CA ALA A 15 56.25 -3.22 -15.01
C ALA A 15 56.06 -2.06 -16.00
N LEU A 16 55.18 -2.25 -16.98
CA LEU A 16 54.38 -1.16 -17.54
C LEU A 16 52.96 -1.35 -17.01
N GLY A 17 52.66 -0.65 -15.91
CA GLY A 17 51.30 -0.49 -15.42
C GLY A 17 50.51 0.38 -16.39
N ALA A 18 49.82 -0.24 -17.33
CA ALA A 18 48.71 0.40 -18.01
C ALA A 18 47.54 0.45 -17.01
N ALA A 19 47.29 1.63 -16.45
CA ALA A 19 46.07 1.92 -15.72
C ALA A 19 44.90 1.83 -16.71
N GLN A 20 44.30 0.63 -16.80
CA GLN A 20 43.04 0.41 -17.48
C GLN A 20 41.97 1.14 -16.68
N ALA A 21 41.64 2.37 -17.07
CA ALA A 21 40.45 3.05 -16.58
C ALA A 21 39.24 2.27 -17.08
N SER A 22 38.70 1.40 -16.22
CA SER A 22 37.39 0.79 -16.44
C SER A 22 36.38 1.93 -16.65
N PRO A 23 35.61 1.93 -17.74
CA PRO A 23 34.48 2.85 -17.84
C PRO A 23 33.54 2.46 -16.70
N ALA A 24 33.44 3.33 -15.70
CA ALA A 24 32.35 3.26 -14.75
C ALA A 24 31.07 3.41 -15.58
N SER A 25 30.37 2.29 -15.79
CA SER A 25 29.00 2.30 -16.25
C SER A 25 28.21 3.10 -15.20
N ALA A 26 28.05 4.39 -15.46
CA ALA A 26 27.08 5.20 -14.77
C ALA A 26 25.73 4.62 -15.17
N THR A 27 25.21 3.71 -14.34
CA THR A 27 23.79 3.38 -14.36
C THR A 27 23.09 4.68 -14.03
N ALA A 28 22.67 5.41 -15.06
CA ALA A 28 21.71 6.48 -14.90
C ALA A 28 20.53 5.83 -14.20
N ALA A 29 20.33 6.15 -12.93
CA ALA A 29 19.09 5.86 -12.25
C ALA A 29 18.03 6.59 -13.08
N ALA A 30 17.30 5.83 -13.90
CA ALA A 30 16.06 6.31 -14.44
C ALA A 30 15.21 6.64 -13.21
N THR A 31 15.12 7.92 -12.87
CA THR A 31 13.97 8.41 -12.13
C THR A 31 12.81 8.14 -13.06
N GLU A 32 12.18 6.98 -12.89
CA GLU A 32 10.90 6.68 -13.47
C GLU A 32 9.98 7.79 -12.94
N GLU A 33 9.71 8.76 -13.80
CA GLU A 33 8.82 9.87 -13.48
C GLU A 33 7.46 9.25 -13.24
N ALA A 34 7.19 9.00 -11.96
CA ALA A 34 5.92 8.46 -11.53
C ALA A 34 4.84 9.36 -12.12
N ALA A 35 3.97 8.77 -12.95
CA ALA A 35 2.81 9.47 -13.47
C ALA A 35 2.14 10.23 -12.32
N PRO A 36 1.70 11.48 -12.53
CA PRO A 36 1.12 12.29 -11.46
C PRO A 36 0.02 11.46 -10.79
N ALA A 37 0.19 11.20 -9.49
CA ALA A 37 -0.77 10.42 -8.75
C ALA A 37 -2.12 11.13 -8.87
N VAL A 38 -3.08 10.48 -9.53
CA VAL A 38 -4.47 10.94 -9.57
C VAL A 38 -4.90 11.09 -8.12
N THR A 39 -5.12 12.33 -7.71
CA THR A 39 -5.45 12.64 -6.32
C THR A 39 -6.92 12.29 -6.12
N PRO A 40 -7.28 11.41 -5.17
CA PRO A 40 -8.65 10.94 -5.04
C PRO A 40 -9.66 12.08 -4.75
N GLY A 41 -9.20 13.17 -4.14
CA GLY A 41 -10.00 14.38 -3.94
C GLY A 41 -11.08 14.16 -2.89
N THR A 42 -10.68 13.68 -1.71
CA THR A 42 -11.60 13.38 -0.59
C THR A 42 -11.96 14.59 0.27
N GLY A 43 -11.30 15.73 0.03
CA GLY A 43 -11.38 16.92 0.89
C GLY A 43 -10.47 16.84 2.12
N ASP A 44 -9.76 15.71 2.32
CA ASP A 44 -8.82 15.49 3.41
C ASP A 44 -7.43 15.15 2.85
N VAL A 45 -6.50 16.10 2.98
CA VAL A 45 -5.13 15.98 2.42
C VAL A 45 -4.38 14.77 2.99
N TRP A 46 -4.60 14.43 4.26
CA TRP A 46 -3.93 13.27 4.86
C TRP A 46 -4.47 11.98 4.25
N VAL A 47 -5.79 11.88 4.04
CA VAL A 47 -6.40 10.73 3.38
C VAL A 47 -5.90 10.62 1.94
N ASP A 48 -5.94 11.71 1.17
CA ASP A 48 -5.52 11.74 -0.23
C ASP A 48 -4.07 11.28 -0.41
N GLN A 49 -3.16 11.73 0.46
CA GLN A 49 -1.76 11.30 0.46
C GLN A 49 -1.62 9.79 0.67
N HIS A 50 -2.36 9.22 1.62
CA HIS A 50 -2.23 7.80 1.95
C HIS A 50 -2.91 6.91 0.92
N LEU A 51 -3.98 7.38 0.27
CA LEU A 51 -4.61 6.66 -0.85
C LEU A 51 -3.71 6.65 -2.09
N ALA A 52 -2.99 7.74 -2.37
CA ALA A 52 -2.00 7.77 -3.45
C ALA A 52 -0.85 6.78 -3.18
N ASP A 53 -0.37 6.72 -1.93
CA ASP A 53 0.66 5.76 -1.52
C ASP A 53 0.15 4.31 -1.55
N MET A 54 -1.11 4.06 -1.18
CA MET A 54 -1.76 2.76 -1.41
C MET A 54 -1.82 2.38 -2.89
N GLY A 55 -2.02 3.36 -3.77
CA GLY A 55 -1.87 3.21 -5.22
C GLY A 55 -0.52 2.61 -5.61
N SER A 56 0.55 3.20 -5.10
CA SER A 56 1.93 2.72 -5.34
C SER A 56 2.17 1.34 -4.73
N TYR A 57 1.65 1.09 -3.52
CA TYR A 57 1.73 -0.21 -2.87
C TYR A 57 1.03 -1.31 -3.69
N ALA A 58 -0.18 -1.05 -4.18
CA ALA A 58 -0.97 -2.01 -4.94
C ALA A 58 -0.33 -2.38 -6.28
N GLN A 59 0.46 -1.50 -6.89
CA GLN A 59 1.24 -1.83 -8.09
C GLN A 59 2.30 -2.89 -7.79
N ARG A 60 2.96 -2.80 -6.62
CA ARG A 60 4.01 -3.75 -6.21
C ARG A 60 3.44 -5.02 -5.57
N TYR A 61 2.34 -4.91 -4.84
CA TYR A 61 1.72 -5.99 -4.06
C TYR A 61 0.21 -6.10 -4.31
N PRO A 62 -0.23 -6.36 -5.57
CA PRO A 62 -1.65 -6.33 -5.94
C PRO A 62 -2.47 -7.39 -5.19
N ALA A 63 -1.91 -8.58 -4.96
CA ALA A 63 -2.60 -9.65 -4.23
C ALA A 63 -2.88 -9.26 -2.77
N SER A 64 -1.88 -8.68 -2.09
CA SER A 64 -2.01 -8.21 -0.70
C SER A 64 -3.02 -7.07 -0.57
N PHE A 65 -3.02 -6.13 -1.52
CA PHE A 65 -4.03 -5.06 -1.57
C PHE A 65 -5.45 -5.62 -1.77
N ILE A 66 -5.61 -6.55 -2.71
CA ILE A 66 -6.91 -7.20 -2.97
C ILE A 66 -7.40 -7.95 -1.72
N ASP A 67 -6.52 -8.68 -1.04
CA ASP A 67 -6.86 -9.41 0.18
C ASP A 67 -7.26 -8.49 1.33
N GLU A 68 -6.59 -7.34 1.47
CA GLU A 68 -6.93 -6.33 2.47
C GLU A 68 -8.36 -5.82 2.27
N VAL A 69 -8.66 -5.32 1.07
CA VAL A 69 -9.99 -4.78 0.76
C VAL A 69 -11.05 -5.87 0.92
N ALA A 70 -10.81 -7.07 0.40
CA ALA A 70 -11.78 -8.15 0.45
C ALA A 70 -12.10 -8.60 1.88
N ARG A 71 -11.05 -8.81 2.70
CA ARG A 71 -11.19 -9.32 4.06
C ARG A 71 -11.88 -8.31 4.98
N TYR A 72 -11.48 -7.04 4.93
CA TYR A 72 -11.92 -6.06 5.93
C TYR A 72 -13.21 -5.34 5.59
N THR A 73 -13.62 -5.36 4.32
CA THR A 73 -14.90 -4.78 3.88
C THR A 73 -15.97 -5.83 3.57
N GLY A 74 -15.62 -7.12 3.57
CA GLY A 74 -16.49 -8.21 3.14
C GLY A 74 -16.77 -8.24 1.63
N THR A 75 -16.08 -7.41 0.85
CA THR A 75 -16.24 -7.35 -0.61
C THR A 75 -15.65 -8.61 -1.25
N PRO A 76 -16.35 -9.28 -2.20
CA PRO A 76 -15.80 -10.47 -2.85
C PRO A 76 -14.43 -10.19 -3.50
N ARG A 77 -13.43 -11.02 -3.18
CA ARG A 77 -12.06 -10.89 -3.72
C ARG A 77 -12.03 -10.73 -5.24
N ALA A 78 -12.82 -11.53 -5.95
CA ALA A 78 -12.93 -11.50 -7.40
C ALA A 78 -13.47 -10.15 -7.93
N TYR A 79 -14.34 -9.47 -7.17
CA TYR A 79 -14.85 -8.16 -7.55
C TYR A 79 -13.78 -7.08 -7.40
N VAL A 80 -13.04 -7.08 -6.29
CA VAL A 80 -11.90 -6.15 -6.08
C VAL A 80 -10.84 -6.35 -7.17
N GLN A 81 -10.52 -7.62 -7.48
CA GLN A 81 -9.58 -7.96 -8.54
C GLN A 81 -10.07 -7.44 -9.91
N ALA A 82 -11.35 -7.61 -10.24
CA ALA A 82 -11.90 -7.11 -11.50
C ALA A 82 -11.82 -5.58 -11.61
N LEU A 83 -12.10 -4.84 -10.52
CA LEU A 83 -11.95 -3.39 -10.49
C LEU A 83 -10.51 -2.98 -10.81
N LEU A 84 -9.55 -3.59 -10.12
CA LEU A 84 -8.13 -3.24 -10.24
C LEU A 84 -7.54 -3.62 -11.60
N GLN A 85 -7.88 -4.79 -12.14
CA GLN A 85 -7.20 -5.36 -13.31
C GLN A 85 -7.94 -5.19 -14.63
N VAL A 86 -9.28 -5.24 -14.61
CA VAL A 86 -10.10 -5.23 -15.83
C VAL A 86 -10.66 -3.84 -16.10
N HIS A 87 -11.05 -3.13 -15.06
CA HIS A 87 -11.74 -1.83 -15.19
C HIS A 87 -10.82 -0.62 -15.00
N GLY A 88 -9.52 -0.85 -14.76
CA GLY A 88 -8.51 0.21 -14.65
C GLY A 88 -8.74 1.17 -13.49
N TRP A 89 -9.47 0.75 -12.44
CA TRP A 89 -9.66 1.57 -11.26
C TRP A 89 -8.34 1.75 -10.51
N HIS A 90 -8.06 2.97 -10.04
CA HIS A 90 -6.93 3.19 -9.14
C HIS A 90 -7.18 2.52 -7.80
N ALA A 91 -6.15 1.90 -7.23
CA ALA A 91 -6.27 1.21 -5.96
C ALA A 91 -6.71 2.14 -4.81
N GLY A 92 -6.28 3.41 -4.81
CA GLY A 92 -6.77 4.41 -3.87
C GLY A 92 -8.30 4.61 -3.94
N ASP A 93 -8.85 4.68 -5.15
CA ASP A 93 -10.30 4.80 -5.35
C ASP A 93 -11.05 3.53 -4.95
N ILE A 94 -10.49 2.35 -5.23
CA ILE A 94 -11.07 1.06 -4.79
C ILE A 94 -11.11 1.00 -3.26
N TYR A 95 -10.00 1.37 -2.62
CA TYR A 95 -9.89 1.37 -1.16
C TYR A 95 -10.92 2.33 -0.56
N PHE A 96 -10.94 3.59 -1.01
CA PHE A 96 -11.88 4.58 -0.49
C PHE A 96 -13.32 4.11 -0.72
N ALA A 97 -13.68 3.65 -1.92
CA ALA A 97 -15.03 3.22 -2.23
C ALA A 97 -15.52 2.13 -1.26
N CYS A 98 -14.72 1.09 -1.04
CA CYS A 98 -15.13 -0.04 -0.21
C CYS A 98 -15.09 0.26 1.29
N PHE A 99 -14.05 0.93 1.79
CA PHE A 99 -13.96 1.25 3.22
C PHE A 99 -14.92 2.36 3.61
N TRP A 100 -15.12 3.39 2.77
CA TRP A 100 -16.15 4.40 3.00
C TRP A 100 -17.52 3.75 3.08
N ALA A 101 -17.86 2.86 2.13
CA ALA A 101 -19.13 2.14 2.13
C ALA A 101 -19.39 1.42 3.47
N GLN A 102 -18.38 0.76 4.03
CA GLN A 102 -18.49 0.12 5.34
C GLN A 102 -18.78 1.13 6.46
N THR A 103 -18.14 2.30 6.45
CA THR A 103 -18.41 3.34 7.47
C THR A 103 -19.84 3.86 7.40
N VAL A 104 -20.42 3.99 6.20
CA VAL A 104 -21.78 4.50 5.97
C VAL A 104 -22.82 3.39 5.77
N GLN A 105 -22.47 2.13 6.05
CA GLN A 105 -23.34 0.96 5.90
C GLN A 105 -23.96 0.77 4.50
N LEU A 106 -23.20 1.11 3.46
CA LEU A 106 -23.51 0.83 2.07
C LEU A 106 -22.68 -0.36 1.55
N SER A 107 -23.08 -0.92 0.40
CA SER A 107 -22.23 -1.90 -0.28
C SER A 107 -21.09 -1.22 -1.03
N CYS A 108 -19.91 -1.84 -1.10
CA CYS A 108 -18.81 -1.29 -1.92
C CYS A 108 -19.26 -1.05 -3.37
N ARG A 109 -20.11 -1.94 -3.91
CA ARG A 109 -20.66 -1.81 -5.26
C ARG A 109 -21.48 -0.54 -5.44
N ASP A 110 -22.24 -0.10 -4.44
CA ASP A 110 -23.05 1.12 -4.55
C ASP A 110 -22.18 2.37 -4.59
N THR A 111 -21.13 2.42 -3.77
CA THR A 111 -20.15 3.52 -3.79
C THR A 111 -19.33 3.53 -5.10
N VAL A 112 -18.89 2.36 -5.58
CA VAL A 112 -18.24 2.22 -6.90
C VAL A 112 -19.15 2.71 -8.03
N ARG A 113 -20.44 2.35 -8.00
CA ARG A 113 -21.42 2.84 -8.98
C ARG A 113 -21.61 4.35 -8.90
N ALA A 114 -21.66 4.92 -7.70
CA ALA A 114 -21.83 6.37 -7.52
C ALA A 114 -20.66 7.13 -8.16
N TYR A 115 -19.43 6.75 -7.85
CA TYR A 115 -18.23 7.32 -8.45
C TYR A 115 -18.16 7.10 -9.97
N SER A 116 -18.50 5.89 -10.45
CA SER A 116 -18.52 5.59 -11.89
C SER A 116 -19.50 6.45 -12.68
N ARG A 117 -20.62 6.85 -12.06
CA ARG A 117 -21.63 7.71 -12.72
C ARG A 117 -21.13 9.14 -12.86
N ASP A 118 -20.54 9.70 -11.81
CA ASP A 118 -20.03 11.07 -11.81
C ASP A 118 -19.03 11.31 -10.66
N HIS A 119 -17.76 11.47 -11.02
CA HIS A 119 -16.64 11.75 -10.10
C HIS A 119 -15.86 13.01 -10.46
N ARG A 120 -16.43 13.92 -11.26
CA ARG A 120 -15.78 15.15 -11.71
C ARG A 120 -15.26 16.04 -10.57
N ASP A 121 -15.93 16.00 -9.42
CA ASP A 121 -15.60 16.77 -8.22
C ASP A 121 -14.82 15.94 -7.20
N GLY A 122 -14.24 14.81 -7.61
CA GLY A 122 -13.56 13.87 -6.71
C GLY A 122 -14.49 13.17 -5.71
N TRP A 123 -13.89 12.51 -4.74
CA TRP A 123 -14.61 11.81 -3.68
C TRP A 123 -15.44 12.73 -2.79
N GLU A 124 -15.00 13.96 -2.54
CA GLU A 124 -15.76 14.96 -1.77
C GLU A 124 -17.16 15.18 -2.38
N GLY A 125 -17.23 15.39 -3.69
CA GLY A 125 -18.52 15.50 -4.37
C GLY A 125 -19.30 14.19 -4.37
N VAL A 126 -18.63 13.05 -4.58
CA VAL A 126 -19.32 11.73 -4.62
C VAL A 126 -19.98 11.40 -3.29
N VAL A 127 -19.32 11.60 -2.16
CA VAL A 127 -19.88 11.23 -0.84
C VAL A 127 -21.08 12.08 -0.45
N THR A 128 -21.15 13.35 -0.88
CA THR A 128 -22.32 14.21 -0.62
C THR A 128 -23.58 13.78 -1.38
N ARG A 129 -23.42 13.02 -2.46
CA ARG A 129 -24.52 12.49 -3.30
C ARG A 129 -24.97 11.09 -2.89
N LEU A 130 -24.31 10.46 -1.92
CA LEU A 130 -24.73 9.18 -1.38
C LEU A 130 -26.00 9.33 -0.54
N SER A 131 -26.70 8.23 -0.29
CA SER A 131 -27.93 8.22 0.52
C SER A 131 -27.71 8.52 2.00
N VAL A 132 -26.45 8.50 2.46
CA VAL A 132 -26.05 8.78 3.83
C VAL A 132 -25.13 9.99 3.81
N ALA A 133 -25.49 11.03 4.56
CA ALA A 133 -24.67 12.24 4.65
C ALA A 133 -23.33 11.93 5.36
N PRO A 134 -22.20 12.40 4.81
CA PRO A 134 -20.90 12.27 5.48
C PRO A 134 -20.92 13.01 6.83
N ASP A 135 -20.21 12.46 7.80
CA ASP A 135 -19.98 13.13 9.08
C ASP A 135 -18.54 12.90 9.56
N ASN A 136 -18.18 13.56 10.66
CA ASN A 136 -16.83 13.45 11.23
C ASN A 136 -16.52 12.06 11.80
N LEU A 137 -17.54 11.25 12.14
CA LEU A 137 -17.35 9.89 12.63
C LEU A 137 -16.97 8.96 11.48
N HIS A 138 -17.61 9.10 10.32
CA HIS A 138 -17.28 8.37 9.09
C HIS A 138 -15.83 8.64 8.67
N MET A 139 -15.43 9.92 8.64
CA MET A 139 -14.05 10.28 8.29
C MET A 139 -13.03 9.76 9.30
N ARG A 140 -13.34 9.81 10.60
CA ARG A 140 -12.48 9.21 11.63
C ARG A 140 -12.34 7.71 11.46
N ALA A 141 -13.44 7.01 11.19
CA ALA A 141 -13.44 5.56 10.97
C ALA A 141 -12.59 5.19 9.74
N LEU A 142 -12.69 5.95 8.65
CA LEU A 142 -11.84 5.77 7.47
C LEU A 142 -10.36 5.95 7.80
N ARG A 143 -10.00 7.02 8.52
CA ARG A 143 -8.60 7.25 8.93
C ARG A 143 -8.06 6.12 9.81
N HIS A 144 -8.87 5.59 10.72
CA HIS A 144 -8.50 4.42 11.53
C HIS A 144 -8.29 3.18 10.68
N ALA A 145 -9.16 2.94 9.69
CA ALA A 145 -9.00 1.82 8.76
C ALA A 145 -7.71 1.91 7.93
N ILE A 146 -7.35 3.11 7.48
CA ILE A 146 -6.09 3.38 6.78
C ILE A 146 -4.91 2.98 7.67
N VAL A 147 -4.86 3.46 8.91
CA VAL A 147 -3.77 3.11 9.86
C VAL A 147 -3.68 1.60 10.06
N ALA A 148 -4.83 0.94 10.29
CA ALA A 148 -4.86 -0.50 10.50
C ALA A 148 -4.36 -1.29 9.28
N SER A 149 -4.60 -0.79 8.06
CA SER A 149 -4.09 -1.41 6.83
C SER A 149 -2.57 -1.25 6.71
N TYR A 150 -2.03 -0.08 7.05
CA TYR A 150 -0.58 0.15 7.07
C TYR A 150 0.12 -0.73 8.10
N ASP A 151 -0.44 -0.88 9.30
CA ASP A 151 0.11 -1.76 10.34
C ASP A 151 0.17 -3.22 9.83
N ARG A 152 -0.88 -3.71 9.18
CA ARG A 152 -0.93 -5.09 8.62
C ARG A 152 0.02 -5.32 7.45
N TRP A 153 0.31 -4.28 6.68
CA TRP A 153 1.31 -4.33 5.62
C TRP A 153 2.72 -4.04 6.13
N GLU A 154 2.89 -3.81 7.43
CA GLU A 154 4.15 -3.39 8.07
C GLU A 154 4.76 -2.15 7.39
N ARG A 155 3.89 -1.24 6.94
CA ARG A 155 4.29 -0.03 6.24
C ARG A 155 4.40 1.15 7.20
N PRO A 156 5.46 1.97 7.08
CA PRO A 156 5.58 3.15 7.90
C PRO A 156 4.45 4.14 7.59
N ILE A 157 3.85 4.69 8.64
CA ILE A 157 2.79 5.69 8.54
C ILE A 157 3.05 6.86 9.50
N THR A 158 2.89 8.09 9.00
CA THR A 158 3.02 9.29 9.84
C THR A 158 1.65 9.72 10.32
N LEU A 159 1.41 9.58 11.63
CA LEU A 159 0.18 10.03 12.27
C LEU A 159 0.27 11.51 12.66
N ASP A 160 -0.82 12.24 12.44
CA ASP A 160 -1.01 13.55 13.06
C ASP A 160 -1.17 13.43 14.59
N ALA A 161 -1.19 14.57 15.29
CA ALA A 161 -1.28 14.59 16.74
C ALA A 161 -2.59 14.01 17.31
N LEU A 162 -3.71 14.15 16.59
CA LEU A 162 -5.00 13.61 17.02
C LEU A 162 -5.02 12.08 16.83
N LEU A 163 -4.63 11.58 15.66
CA LEU A 163 -4.53 10.14 15.38
C LEU A 163 -3.56 9.45 16.32
N ARG A 164 -2.38 10.04 16.58
CA ARG A 164 -1.40 9.49 17.53
C ARG A 164 -1.97 9.41 18.95
N ARG A 165 -2.76 10.39 19.37
CA ARG A 165 -3.44 10.36 20.68
C ARG A 165 -4.53 9.28 20.75
N GLN A 166 -5.24 9.07 19.65
CA GLN A 166 -6.34 8.10 19.59
C GLN A 166 -5.86 6.66 19.48
N LEU A 167 -4.78 6.42 18.73
CA LEU A 167 -4.34 5.08 18.36
C LEU A 167 -3.02 4.67 19.02
N GLY A 168 -2.27 5.60 19.62
CA GLY A 168 -0.94 5.32 20.18
C GLY A 168 0.15 5.19 19.11
N ASP A 169 1.33 4.78 19.55
CA ASP A 169 2.45 4.43 18.67
C ASP A 169 2.28 3.05 18.03
N HIS A 170 3.19 2.69 17.13
CA HIS A 170 3.12 1.43 16.39
C HIS A 170 3.21 0.19 17.30
N ALA A 171 4.05 0.22 18.34
CA ALA A 171 4.20 -0.90 19.25
C ALA A 171 2.93 -1.12 20.08
N GLN A 172 2.31 -0.03 20.53
CA GLN A 172 1.03 -0.06 21.24
C GLN A 172 -0.09 -0.65 20.36
N ARG A 173 -0.15 -0.26 19.08
CA ARG A 173 -1.15 -0.81 18.15
C ARG A 173 -0.96 -2.29 17.86
N LEU A 174 0.29 -2.73 17.66
CA LEU A 174 0.61 -4.14 17.45
C LEU A 174 0.23 -5.00 18.66
N GLU A 175 0.54 -4.51 19.87
CA GLU A 175 0.18 -5.17 21.11
C GLU A 175 -1.34 -5.25 21.29
N ALA A 176 -2.08 -4.17 21.00
CA ALA A 176 -3.54 -4.18 21.04
C ALA A 176 -4.13 -5.17 20.02
N ALA A 177 -3.56 -5.27 18.81
CA ALA A 177 -3.98 -6.23 17.80
C ALA A 177 -3.75 -7.68 18.24
N ARG A 178 -2.60 -7.96 18.89
CA ARG A 178 -2.28 -9.28 19.47
C ARG A 178 -3.29 -9.66 20.55
N GLN A 179 -3.55 -8.76 21.50
CA GLN A 179 -4.54 -8.97 22.57
C GLN A 179 -5.95 -9.22 22.00
N ALA A 180 -6.34 -8.50 20.95
CA ALA A 180 -7.62 -8.72 20.29
C ALA A 180 -7.71 -10.10 19.62
N SER A 181 -6.63 -10.58 18.98
CA SER A 181 -6.58 -11.94 18.41
C SER A 181 -6.70 -13.01 19.50
N GLU A 182 -5.94 -12.87 20.58
CA GLU A 182 -5.97 -13.79 21.72
C GLU A 182 -7.37 -13.83 22.37
N ALA A 183 -8.01 -12.68 22.51
CA ALA A 183 -9.38 -12.59 23.01
C ALA A 183 -10.40 -13.26 22.07
N ALA A 184 -10.25 -13.07 20.75
CA ALA A 184 -11.11 -13.72 19.77
C ALA A 184 -10.93 -15.25 19.77
N GLU A 185 -9.70 -15.74 19.86
CA GLU A 185 -9.40 -17.17 19.98
C GLU A 185 -9.98 -17.76 21.27
N ALA A 186 -9.83 -17.05 22.40
CA ALA A 186 -10.42 -17.46 23.67
C ALA A 186 -11.95 -17.51 23.61
N ALA A 187 -12.60 -16.56 22.92
CA ALA A 187 -14.05 -16.57 22.71
C ALA A 187 -14.50 -17.80 21.90
N VAL A 188 -13.79 -18.11 20.80
CA VAL A 188 -14.05 -19.30 19.98
C VAL A 188 -13.86 -20.59 20.79
N GLN A 189 -12.81 -20.67 21.61
CA GLN A 189 -12.57 -21.81 22.51
C GLN A 189 -13.66 -21.95 23.60
N ALA A 190 -14.23 -20.83 24.03
CA ALA A 190 -15.34 -20.79 24.99
C ALA A 190 -16.71 -21.10 24.35
N GLY A 191 -16.79 -21.27 23.03
CA GLY A 191 -18.04 -21.52 22.31
C GLY A 191 -18.94 -20.29 22.18
N LEU A 192 -18.36 -19.09 22.24
CA LEU A 192 -19.00 -17.80 21.95
C LEU A 192 -18.77 -17.40 20.49
#